data_AF-A0A1Z1M471-F1
#
_entry.id   AF-A0A1Z1M471-F1
#
_cell.length_a   1.000
_cell.length_b   1.000
_cell.length_c   1.000
_cell.angle_alpha   90.00
_cell.angle_beta   90.00
_cell.angle_gamma   90.00
#
_symmetry.space_group_name_H-M   'P 1'
#
loop_
_entity.id
_entity.type
_entity.pdbx_description
1 polymer ?
#
loop_
_entity_poly.entity_id
_entity_poly.type
_entity_poly.pdbx_seq_one_letter_code
_entity_poly.pdbx_strand_id
1 'polypeptide(L)' 'MINNQDITIKNLENEIVELKKKLVILRIEKITKQKIKTHLIKETKHKISQMLMLIKST' A
#
# COMPACT_ATOMS: atom_id res chain seq x y z
N MET A 1 26.96 7.00 10.65
CA MET A 1 25.75 7.62 11.23
C MET A 1 24.59 7.26 10.31
N ILE A 2 23.51 6.67 10.82
CA ILE A 2 22.36 6.30 9.98
C ILE A 2 21.54 7.58 9.74
N ASN A 3 21.32 7.95 8.48
CA ASN A 3 20.55 9.16 8.14
C ASN A 3 19.06 8.92 8.39
N ASN A 4 18.38 9.86 9.05
CA ASN A 4 16.94 9.78 9.34
C ASN A 4 16.06 9.66 8.07
N GLN A 5 16.57 10.12 6.92
CA GLN A 5 15.89 9.99 5.62
C GLN A 5 15.80 8.53 5.15
N ASP A 6 16.86 7.73 5.35
CA ASP A 6 16.88 6.32 4.94
C ASP A 6 15.89 5.48 5.75
N ILE A 7 15.76 5.77 7.04
CA ILE A 7 14.78 5.13 7.92
C ILE A 7 13.35 5.47 7.47
N THR A 8 13.13 6.72 7.04
CA THR A 8 11.81 7.19 6.57
C THR A 8 11.40 6.50 5.27
N ILE A 9 12.31 6.40 4.30
CA ILE A 9 12.06 5.71 3.03
C ILE A 9 11.77 4.22 3.29
N LYS A 10 12.58 3.56 4.12
CA LYS A 10 12.38 2.15 4.46
C LYS A 10 11.03 1.88 5.13
N ASN A 11 10.56 2.80 5.97
CA ASN A 11 9.24 2.70 6.59
C ASN A 11 8.11 2.83 5.56
N LEU A 12 8.22 3.77 4.62
CA LEU A 12 7.26 3.91 3.53
C LEU A 12 7.23 2.68 2.61
N GLU A 13 8.39 2.09 2.31
CA GLU A 13 8.47 0.85 1.54
C GLU A 13 7.80 -0.33 2.26
N ASN A 14 8.01 -0.46 3.57
CA ASN A 14 7.33 -1.48 4.37
C ASN A 14 5.81 -1.28 4.35
N GLU A 15 5.33 -0.04 4.47
CA GLU A 15 3.90 0.25 4.42
C GLU A 15 3.29 -0.07 3.04
N ILE A 16 4.02 0.21 1.95
CA ILE A 16 3.63 -0.20 0.59
C ILE A 16 3.50 -1.72 0.48
N VAL A 17 4.43 -2.48 1.08
CA VAL A 17 4.37 -3.96 1.08
C VAL A 17 3.11 -4.43 1.80
N GLU A 18 2.78 -3.85 2.95
CA GLU A 18 1.55 -4.19 3.69
C GLU A 18 0.28 -3.85 2.90
N LEU A 19 0.24 -2.68 2.24
CA LEU A 19 -0.88 -2.31 1.38
C LEU A 19 -1.02 -3.25 0.17
N LYS A 20 0.08 -3.73 -0.42
CA LYS A 20 0.05 -4.73 -1.50
C LYS A 20 -0.51 -6.06 -1.02
N LYS A 21 -0.09 -6.54 0.16
CA LYS A 21 -0.67 -7.74 0.80
C LYS A 21 -2.17 -7.59 1.00
N LYS A 22 -2.61 -6.46 1.56
CA LYS A 22 -4.03 -6.13 1.73
C LYS A 22 -4.79 -6.15 0.40
N LEU A 23 -4.20 -5.58 -0.66
CA LEU A 23 -4.81 -5.57 -1.99
C LEU A 23 -4.98 -6.99 -2.56
N VAL A 24 -4.04 -7.89 -2.31
CA VAL A 24 -4.15 -9.31 -2.70
C VAL A 24 -5.32 -9.97 -1.98
N ILE A 25 -5.43 -9.79 -0.66
CA ILE A 25 -6.55 -10.34 0.13
C ILE A 25 -7.89 -9.83 -0.41
N LEU A 26 -8.03 -8.51 -0.60
CA LEU A 26 -9.26 -7.92 -1.14
C LEU A 26 -9.62 -8.45 -2.55
N ARG A 27 -8.61 -8.79 -3.37
CA ARG A 27 -8.83 -9.41 -4.68
C ARG A 27 -9.30 -10.85 -4.56
N ILE A 28 -8.70 -11.64 -3.65
CA ILE A 28 -9.13 -13.01 -3.36
C ILE A 28 -10.57 -12.99 -2.89
N GLU A 29 -10.90 -12.15 -1.91
CA GLU A 29 -12.26 -12.01 -1.40
C GLU A 29 -13.26 -11.64 -2.51
N LYS A 30 -12.88 -10.72 -3.41
CA LYS A 30 -13.69 -10.36 -4.59
C LYS A 30 -13.95 -11.57 -5.49
N ILE A 31 -12.91 -12.35 -5.80
CA ILE A 31 -12.99 -13.53 -6.68
C ILE A 31 -13.88 -14.60 -6.04
N THR A 32 -13.73 -14.81 -4.74
CA THR A 32 -14.55 -15.74 -3.95
C THR A 32 -15.99 -15.23 -3.69
N LYS A 33 -16.37 -14.09 -4.28
CA LYS A 33 -17.70 -13.46 -4.13
C LYS A 33 -18.11 -13.21 -2.67
N GLN A 34 -17.12 -13.01 -1.79
CA GLN A 34 -17.39 -12.61 -0.42
C GLN A 34 -17.97 -11.19 -0.39
N LYS A 35 -18.75 -10.86 0.66
CA LYS A 35 -19.34 -9.54 0.82
C LYS A 35 -18.26 -8.51 1.15
N ILE A 36 -17.64 -7.96 0.11
CA ILE A 36 -16.57 -6.96 0.25
C ILE A 36 -17.03 -5.56 -0.10
N LYS A 37 -16.36 -4.60 0.53
CA LYS A 37 -16.47 -3.18 0.21
C LYS A 37 -15.54 -2.85 -0.96
N THR A 38 -16.09 -2.77 -2.17
CA THR A 38 -15.32 -2.52 -3.41
C THR A 38 -14.51 -1.22 -3.38
N HIS A 39 -14.96 -0.21 -2.63
CA HIS A 39 -14.23 1.04 -2.43
C HIS A 39 -12.88 0.83 -1.74
N LEU A 40 -12.73 -0.19 -0.88
CA LEU A 40 -11.45 -0.49 -0.22
C LEU A 40 -10.36 -0.85 -1.22
N ILE A 41 -10.71 -1.47 -2.35
CA ILE A 41 -9.74 -1.76 -3.42
C ILE A 41 -9.27 -0.45 -4.07
N LYS A 42 -10.20 0.48 -4.33
CA LYS A 42 -9.89 1.80 -4.92
C LYS A 42 -9.01 2.63 -3.98
N GLU A 43 -9.39 2.71 -2.70
CA GLU A 43 -8.63 3.42 -1.67
C GLU A 43 -7.24 2.84 -1.47
N THR A 44 -7.12 1.51 -1.39
CA THR A 44 -5.82 0.84 -1.20
C THR A 44 -4.89 1.12 -2.37
N LYS A 45 -5.39 1.07 -3.63
CA LYS A 45 -4.61 1.44 -4.82
C LYS A 45 -4.18 2.91 -4.79
N HIS A 46 -5.08 3.80 -4.38
CA HIS A 46 -4.78 5.22 -4.32
C HIS A 46 -3.71 5.53 -3.27
N LYS A 47 -3.79 4.91 -2.09
CA LYS A 47 -2.77 5.03 -1.04
C LYS A 47 -1.39 4.54 -1.50
N ILE A 48 -1.33 3.39 -2.17
CA ILE A 48 -0.06 2.89 -2.77
C ILE A 48 0.52 3.92 -3.73
N SER A 49 -0.31 4.53 -4.59
CA SER A 49 0.13 5.56 -5.54
C SER A 49 0.69 6.80 -4.84
N GLN A 50 0.03 7.26 -3.77
CA GLN A 50 0.49 8.42 -2.99
C GLN A 50 1.85 8.14 -2.32
N MET A 51 2.01 6.96 -1.70
CA MET A 51 3.27 6.58 -1.05
C MET A 51 4.42 6.44 -2.05
N LEU A 52 4.17 5.87 -3.22
CA LEU A 52 5.17 5.80 -4.29
C LEU A 52 5.55 7.19 -4.82
N MET A 53 4.60 8.11 -4.91
CA MET A 53 4.89 9.51 -5.28
C MET A 53 5.78 10.19 -4.24
N LEU A 54 5.49 9.99 -2.94
CA LEU A 54 6.29 10.55 -1.85
C LEU A 54 7.73 10.04 -1.87
N ILE A 55 7.93 8.74 -2.09
CA ILE A 55 9.27 8.15 -2.24
C ILE A 55 10.00 8.75 -3.45
N LYS A 56 9.31 8.91 -4.58
CA LYS A 56 9.91 9.44 -5.81
C LYS A 56 10.25 10.94 -5.71
N SER A 57 9.49 11.70 -4.92
CA SER A 57 9.72 13.14 -4.73
C SER A 57 10.77 13.47 -3.65
N THR A 58 11.17 12.46 -2.86
CA THR A 58 12.21 12.57 -1.82
C THR A 58 13.57 12.26 -2.42
#